data_AF-A0A371QNS1-F1
#
_entry.id   AF-A0A371QNS1-F1
#
_cell.length_a   1.000
_cell.length_b   1.000
_cell.length_c   1.000
_cell.angle_alpha   90.00
_cell.angle_beta   90.00
_cell.angle_gamma   90.00
#
_symmetry.space_group_name_H-M   'P 1'
#
loop_
_entity.id
_entity.type
_entity.pdbx_description
1 polymer ?
#
loop_
_entity_poly.entity_id
_entity_poly.type
_entity_poly.pdbx_seq_one_letter_code
_entity_poly.pdbx_strand_id
1 'polypeptide(L)'
;MIDHQRDATKSDYLWVPVELCEFTLKNNFTRQLRLYLYLNWVSSGLLRMDTELRTSSSSALDISVRTMYRNLKGLMKRNWVGQNPATKTYFIRGFENVRAIEGFRSRSAAKLYITNLQDTKTLQGFCTAAIVGNRAFRRKWEEGRLNGKSDVHTRTPSSHQFIECSASYLNMILSLSIPTCHRLKQRALANGFIHLKKNEAPIEYRSSNIWEINKYRKAMGHYFIKVNRSGVHTEVRPDLVSSNLKYKTRKNIRPQSD
;
A
#
# COMPACT_ATOMS: atom_id res chain seq x y z
N MET A 1 -2.15 -22.57 23.41
CA MET A 1 -1.39 -22.29 22.18
C MET A 1 -1.91 -23.24 21.11
N ILE A 2 -2.73 -22.78 20.18
CA ILE A 2 -3.22 -23.63 19.09
C ILE A 2 -2.17 -23.57 17.98
N ASP A 3 -1.38 -24.62 17.91
CA ASP A 3 -0.45 -24.88 16.83
C ASP A 3 -1.29 -25.37 15.64
N HIS A 4 -1.78 -24.43 14.83
CA HIS A 4 -2.35 -24.79 13.54
C HIS A 4 -1.22 -25.41 12.73
N GLN A 5 -1.34 -26.71 12.46
CA GLN A 5 -0.52 -27.45 11.50
C GLN A 5 -0.21 -26.53 10.32
N ARG A 6 1.01 -25.98 10.32
CA ARG A 6 1.55 -25.25 9.18
C ARG A 6 1.77 -26.30 8.11
N ASP A 7 0.79 -26.44 7.24
CA ASP A 7 0.97 -27.13 5.98
C ASP A 7 2.25 -26.56 5.34
N ALA A 8 3.32 -27.36 5.29
CA ALA A 8 4.69 -26.91 5.00
C ALA A 8 4.84 -26.27 3.61
N THR A 9 3.77 -26.33 2.81
CA THR A 9 3.65 -25.80 1.45
C THR A 9 3.10 -24.37 1.39
N LYS A 10 2.49 -23.84 2.46
CA LYS A 10 1.84 -22.51 2.42
C LYS A 10 2.81 -21.40 2.78
N SER A 11 3.06 -20.51 1.82
CA SER A 11 3.83 -19.29 2.07
C SER A 11 3.17 -18.42 3.14
N ASP A 12 3.97 -17.83 4.02
CA ASP A 12 3.57 -16.88 5.08
C ASP A 12 3.28 -15.47 4.55
N TYR A 13 3.10 -15.32 3.24
CA TYR A 13 2.91 -14.06 2.56
C TYR A 13 1.98 -14.17 1.35
N LEU A 14 1.50 -13.01 0.89
CA LEU A 14 0.76 -12.82 -0.35
C LEU A 14 1.46 -11.79 -1.24
N TRP A 15 1.28 -11.94 -2.55
CA TRP A 15 1.65 -10.91 -3.53
C TRP A 15 0.42 -10.09 -3.89
N VAL A 16 0.21 -9.01 -3.13
CA VAL A 16 -1.00 -8.18 -3.22
C VAL A 16 -0.84 -7.16 -4.35
N PRO A 17 -1.79 -7.08 -5.31
CA PRO A 17 -1.75 -6.09 -6.37
C PRO A 17 -1.71 -4.66 -5.83
N VAL A 18 -0.85 -3.81 -6.39
CA VAL A 18 -0.70 -2.42 -5.93
C VAL A 18 -1.97 -1.60 -6.17
N GLU A 19 -2.67 -1.83 -7.29
CA GLU A 19 -3.95 -1.14 -7.56
C GLU A 19 -5.06 -1.57 -6.60
N LEU A 20 -5.00 -2.80 -6.07
CA LEU A 20 -5.92 -3.26 -5.02
C LEU A 20 -5.66 -2.47 -3.71
N CYS A 21 -4.40 -2.18 -3.38
CA CYS A 21 -4.04 -1.30 -2.27
C CYS A 21 -4.56 0.13 -2.47
N GLU A 22 -4.38 0.70 -3.66
CA GLU A 22 -4.86 2.04 -4.01
C GLU A 22 -6.38 2.13 -3.90
N PHE A 23 -7.08 1.19 -4.56
CA PHE A 23 -8.54 1.06 -4.49
C PHE A 23 -9.03 1.02 -3.04
N THR A 24 -8.35 0.23 -2.21
CA THR A 24 -8.75 0.03 -0.81
C THR A 24 -8.67 1.31 0.01
N LEU A 25 -7.60 2.09 -0.16
CA LEU A 25 -7.44 3.36 0.54
C LEU A 25 -8.46 4.40 0.06
N LYS A 26 -8.70 4.49 -1.25
CA LYS A 26 -9.68 5.40 -1.86
C LYS A 26 -11.11 5.14 -1.35
N ASN A 27 -11.48 3.87 -1.22
CA ASN A 27 -12.86 3.46 -0.91
C ASN A 27 -13.09 3.14 0.57
N ASN A 28 -12.13 3.42 1.46
CA ASN A 28 -12.17 3.02 2.87
C ASN A 28 -12.52 1.52 3.07
N PHE A 29 -11.99 0.66 2.19
CA PHE A 29 -12.34 -0.75 2.10
C PHE A 29 -11.37 -1.67 2.86
N THR A 30 -10.57 -1.08 3.78
CA THR A 30 -9.46 -1.78 4.46
C THR A 30 -9.92 -2.99 5.25
N ARG A 31 -11.05 -2.89 5.98
CA ARG A 31 -11.55 -3.98 6.83
C ARG A 31 -11.97 -5.19 6.00
N GLN A 32 -12.61 -4.94 4.87
CA GLN A 32 -13.03 -5.94 3.90
C GLN A 32 -11.82 -6.53 3.19
N LEU A 33 -10.86 -5.71 2.73
CA LEU A 33 -9.61 -6.19 2.14
C LEU A 33 -8.88 -7.12 3.11
N ARG A 34 -8.80 -6.76 4.39
CA ARG A 34 -8.12 -7.57 5.42
C ARG A 34 -8.70 -8.97 5.54
N LEU A 35 -10.03 -9.07 5.60
CA LEU A 35 -10.73 -10.36 5.58
C LEU A 35 -10.50 -11.10 4.27
N TYR A 36 -10.61 -10.43 3.13
CA TYR A 36 -10.40 -11.03 1.82
C TYR A 36 -9.00 -11.62 1.67
N LEU A 37 -7.96 -10.89 2.07
CA LEU A 37 -6.58 -11.36 2.01
C LEU A 37 -6.38 -12.58 2.91
N TYR A 38 -6.95 -12.58 4.11
CA TYR A 38 -6.90 -13.74 5.00
C TYR A 38 -7.60 -14.96 4.37
N LEU A 39 -8.83 -14.80 3.87
CA LEU A 39 -9.57 -15.89 3.23
C LEU A 39 -8.85 -16.42 1.98
N ASN A 40 -8.25 -15.52 1.19
CA ASN A 40 -7.46 -15.87 0.01
C ASN A 40 -6.17 -16.61 0.37
N TRP A 41 -5.61 -16.37 1.56
CA TRP A 41 -4.47 -17.13 2.08
C TRP A 41 -4.89 -18.50 2.64
N VAL A 42 -6.03 -18.57 3.35
CA VAL A 42 -6.51 -19.83 3.94
C VAL A 42 -7.07 -20.79 2.89
N SER A 43 -7.61 -20.32 1.76
CA SER A 43 -8.27 -21.18 0.76
C SER A 43 -7.67 -21.08 -0.64
N SER A 44 -7.72 -22.18 -1.38
CA SER A 44 -7.42 -22.28 -2.81
C SER A 44 -8.56 -21.80 -3.72
N GLY A 45 -9.66 -21.29 -3.17
CA GLY A 45 -10.77 -20.69 -3.90
C GLY A 45 -12.15 -21.11 -3.40
N LEU A 46 -12.31 -22.33 -2.87
CA LEU A 46 -13.57 -22.80 -2.29
C LEU A 46 -13.44 -22.94 -0.78
N LEU A 47 -14.49 -22.53 -0.06
CA LEU A 47 -14.45 -22.42 1.39
C LEU A 47 -15.83 -22.61 1.99
N ARG A 48 -15.97 -23.59 2.88
CA ARG A 48 -17.18 -23.78 3.69
C ARG A 48 -17.02 -22.98 4.97
N MET A 49 -18.02 -22.16 5.30
CA MET A 49 -17.97 -21.29 6.47
C MET A 49 -18.50 -22.02 7.71
N ASP A 50 -17.76 -23.00 8.18
CA ASP A 50 -18.08 -23.75 9.41
C ASP A 50 -17.69 -23.00 10.68
N THR A 51 -17.95 -23.61 11.84
CA THR A 51 -17.61 -23.01 13.14
C THR A 51 -16.11 -22.83 13.34
N GLU A 52 -15.30 -23.77 12.87
CA GLU A 52 -13.85 -23.73 13.03
C GLU A 52 -13.22 -22.57 12.25
N LEU A 53 -13.58 -22.42 10.98
CA LEU A 53 -13.09 -21.34 10.14
C LEU A 53 -13.54 -19.97 10.66
N ARG A 54 -14.77 -19.88 11.18
CA ARG A 54 -15.27 -18.63 11.78
C ARG A 54 -14.46 -18.25 13.01
N THR A 55 -14.23 -19.19 13.91
CA THR A 55 -13.47 -18.96 15.13
C THR A 55 -12.00 -18.64 14.83
N SER A 56 -11.36 -19.38 13.93
CA SER A 56 -9.98 -19.12 13.52
C SER A 56 -9.83 -17.78 12.79
N SER A 57 -10.72 -17.43 11.86
CA SER A 57 -10.71 -16.12 11.19
C SER A 57 -10.95 -14.96 12.15
N SER A 58 -11.89 -15.15 13.09
CA SER A 58 -12.24 -14.16 14.12
C SER A 58 -11.05 -13.91 15.05
N SER A 59 -10.38 -14.98 15.49
CA SER A 59 -9.18 -14.91 16.34
C SER A 59 -7.98 -14.31 15.59
N ALA A 60 -7.66 -14.80 14.39
CA ALA A 60 -6.48 -14.36 13.63
C ALA A 60 -6.54 -12.88 13.22
N LEU A 61 -7.74 -12.34 12.98
CA LEU A 61 -7.96 -10.95 12.58
C LEU A 61 -8.38 -10.05 13.75
N ASP A 62 -8.51 -10.59 14.95
CA ASP A 62 -9.01 -9.89 16.14
C ASP A 62 -10.32 -9.12 15.85
N ILE A 63 -11.34 -9.84 15.37
CA ILE A 63 -12.67 -9.27 15.10
C ILE A 63 -13.77 -10.19 15.56
N SER A 64 -14.89 -9.62 15.99
CA SER A 64 -16.10 -10.42 16.26
C SER A 64 -16.64 -11.10 15.01
N VAL A 65 -17.29 -12.25 15.20
CA VAL A 65 -18.00 -12.98 14.13
C VAL A 65 -19.00 -12.09 13.39
N ARG A 66 -19.71 -11.21 14.13
CA ARG A 66 -20.62 -10.21 13.53
C ARG A 66 -19.88 -9.27 12.57
N THR A 67 -18.69 -8.80 12.95
CA THR A 67 -17.87 -7.93 12.09
C THR A 67 -17.34 -8.68 10.88
N MET A 68 -16.95 -9.94 11.04
CA MET A 68 -16.54 -10.81 9.93
C MET A 68 -17.66 -10.90 8.88
N TYR A 69 -18.90 -11.21 9.28
CA TYR A 69 -20.04 -11.30 8.34
C TYR A 69 -20.36 -9.96 7.67
N ARG A 70 -20.27 -8.84 8.41
CA ARG A 70 -20.44 -7.51 7.81
C ARG A 70 -19.40 -7.24 6.73
N ASN A 71 -18.14 -7.60 6.98
CA ASN A 71 -17.07 -7.45 6.00
C ASN A 71 -17.28 -8.39 4.80
N LEU A 72 -17.67 -9.64 5.05
CA LEU A 72 -18.00 -10.63 4.03
C LEU A 72 -19.12 -10.15 3.10
N LYS A 73 -20.20 -9.58 3.66
CA LYS A 73 -21.28 -8.97 2.86
C LYS A 73 -20.76 -7.85 1.95
N GLY A 74 -19.80 -7.06 2.44
CA GLY A 74 -19.13 -6.03 1.62
C GLY A 74 -18.33 -6.63 0.46
N LEU A 75 -17.63 -7.74 0.69
CA LEU A 75 -16.91 -8.48 -0.37
C LEU A 75 -17.88 -9.09 -1.39
N MET A 76 -19.01 -9.63 -0.93
CA MET A 76 -20.05 -10.19 -1.80
C MET A 76 -20.70 -9.13 -2.67
N LYS A 77 -20.97 -7.93 -2.12
CA LYS A 77 -21.54 -6.81 -2.89
C LYS A 77 -20.64 -6.40 -4.07
N ARG A 78 -19.32 -6.55 -3.95
CA ARG A 78 -18.35 -6.28 -5.02
C ARG A 78 -18.01 -7.52 -5.85
N ASN A 79 -18.68 -8.65 -5.62
CA ASN A 79 -18.40 -9.92 -6.28
C ASN A 79 -16.96 -10.43 -6.08
N TRP A 80 -16.27 -10.08 -4.99
CA TRP A 80 -14.94 -10.63 -4.67
C TRP A 80 -15.04 -11.99 -3.98
N VAL A 81 -16.16 -12.20 -3.31
CA VAL A 81 -16.58 -13.48 -2.75
C VAL A 81 -17.97 -13.75 -3.26
N GLY A 82 -18.26 -14.94 -3.73
CA GLY A 82 -19.65 -15.34 -3.95
C GLY A 82 -20.02 -16.55 -3.11
N GLN A 83 -21.28 -16.93 -3.20
CA GLN A 83 -21.84 -18.01 -2.41
C GLN A 83 -22.75 -18.86 -3.29
N ASN A 84 -22.60 -20.18 -3.20
CA ASN A 84 -23.58 -21.10 -3.74
C ASN A 84 -24.79 -21.15 -2.78
N PRO A 85 -26.01 -20.80 -3.21
CA PRO A 85 -27.17 -20.75 -2.33
C PRO A 85 -27.62 -22.12 -1.84
N ALA A 86 -27.36 -23.19 -2.61
CA ALA A 86 -27.74 -24.55 -2.26
C ALA A 86 -26.79 -25.17 -1.23
N THR A 87 -25.49 -25.12 -1.50
CA THR A 87 -24.48 -25.74 -0.62
C THR A 87 -23.99 -24.82 0.51
N LYS A 88 -24.34 -23.52 0.45
CA LYS A 88 -23.80 -22.44 1.30
C LYS A 88 -22.27 -22.31 1.25
N THR A 89 -21.61 -22.92 0.28
CA THR A 89 -20.16 -22.81 0.05
C THR A 89 -19.83 -21.43 -0.51
N TYR A 90 -18.78 -20.81 0.02
CA TYR A 90 -18.25 -19.55 -0.49
C TYR A 90 -17.14 -19.82 -1.50
N PHE A 91 -17.09 -19.01 -2.55
CA PHE A 91 -15.98 -18.99 -3.51
C PHE A 91 -15.23 -17.66 -3.42
N ILE A 92 -13.97 -17.73 -3.01
CA ILE A 92 -13.07 -16.58 -2.90
C ILE A 92 -12.41 -16.39 -4.27
N ARG A 93 -12.74 -15.30 -4.95
CA ARG A 93 -12.14 -15.02 -6.25
C ARG A 93 -10.65 -14.72 -6.10
N GLY A 94 -9.85 -15.20 -7.04
CA GLY A 94 -8.42 -14.88 -7.09
C GLY A 94 -8.16 -13.43 -7.44
N PHE A 95 -6.95 -12.94 -7.16
CA PHE A 95 -6.56 -11.56 -7.49
C PHE A 95 -6.73 -11.20 -8.97
N GLU A 96 -6.62 -12.15 -9.90
CA GLU A 96 -6.82 -11.88 -11.33
C GLU A 96 -8.30 -11.63 -11.68
N ASN A 97 -9.22 -12.37 -11.07
CA ASN A 97 -10.65 -12.10 -11.22
C ASN A 97 -11.02 -10.76 -10.59
N VAL A 98 -10.50 -10.45 -9.39
CA VAL A 98 -10.72 -9.13 -8.76
C VAL A 98 -10.15 -8.02 -9.64
N ARG A 99 -8.97 -8.23 -10.24
CA ARG A 99 -8.38 -7.30 -11.21
C ARG A 99 -9.32 -7.03 -12.38
N ALA A 100 -9.91 -8.08 -12.96
CA ALA A 100 -10.85 -7.95 -14.07
C ALA A 100 -12.15 -7.25 -13.64
N ILE A 101 -12.74 -7.62 -12.50
CA ILE A 101 -13.99 -7.06 -11.97
C ILE A 101 -13.84 -5.56 -11.69
N GLU A 102 -12.73 -5.14 -11.11
CA GLU A 102 -12.49 -3.74 -10.73
C GLU A 102 -11.81 -2.92 -11.85
N GLY A 103 -11.53 -3.53 -13.02
CA GLY A 103 -10.92 -2.84 -14.16
C GLY A 103 -9.46 -2.42 -13.93
N PHE A 104 -8.75 -3.09 -13.03
CA PHE A 104 -7.35 -2.80 -12.72
C PHE A 104 -6.43 -3.13 -13.92
N ARG A 105 -5.55 -2.19 -14.28
CA ARG A 105 -4.67 -2.28 -15.45
C ARG A 105 -3.32 -2.87 -15.10
N SER A 106 -2.77 -2.50 -13.94
CA SER A 106 -1.47 -2.96 -13.48
C SER A 106 -1.49 -4.40 -12.96
N ARG A 107 -0.39 -5.12 -13.21
CA ARG A 107 -0.08 -6.42 -12.59
C ARG A 107 1.03 -6.33 -11.55
N SER A 108 1.50 -5.14 -11.22
CA SER A 108 2.46 -4.91 -10.13
C SER A 108 1.86 -5.38 -8.80
N ALA A 109 2.63 -6.11 -8.03
CA ALA A 109 2.26 -6.57 -6.71
C ALA A 109 3.37 -6.34 -5.69
N ALA A 110 2.99 -6.10 -4.44
CA ALA A 110 3.90 -5.97 -3.30
C ALA A 110 3.75 -7.19 -2.37
N LYS A 111 4.86 -7.61 -1.75
CA LYS A 111 4.88 -8.73 -0.81
C LYS A 111 4.31 -8.28 0.55
N LEU A 112 3.24 -8.92 0.99
CA LEU A 112 2.60 -8.72 2.30
C LEU A 112 2.76 -9.97 3.15
N TYR A 113 3.28 -9.87 4.37
CA TYR A 113 3.27 -10.98 5.31
C TYR A 113 1.92 -11.09 6.02
N ILE A 114 1.46 -12.31 6.29
CA ILE A 114 0.15 -12.56 6.92
C ILE A 114 0.09 -11.97 8.33
N THR A 115 1.21 -11.92 9.04
CA THR A 115 1.33 -11.25 10.35
C THR A 115 0.93 -9.78 10.30
N ASN A 116 1.04 -9.11 9.15
CA ASN A 116 0.63 -7.73 8.98
C ASN A 116 -0.90 -7.53 8.81
N LEU A 117 -1.69 -8.62 8.82
CA LEU A 117 -3.16 -8.56 8.77
C LEU A 117 -3.82 -8.43 10.15
N GLN A 118 -3.05 -8.40 11.25
CA GLN A 118 -3.58 -8.32 12.60
C GLN A 118 -4.44 -7.07 12.83
N ASP A 119 -4.02 -5.91 12.33
CA ASP A 119 -4.76 -4.66 12.49
C ASP A 119 -4.93 -3.87 11.18
N THR A 120 -5.93 -3.00 11.20
CA THR A 120 -6.31 -2.20 10.01
C THR A 120 -5.32 -1.07 9.70
N LYS A 121 -4.64 -0.51 10.71
CA LYS A 121 -3.68 0.58 10.53
C LYS A 121 -2.39 0.05 9.89
N THR A 122 -1.94 -1.13 10.27
CA THR A 122 -0.82 -1.84 9.65
C THR A 122 -1.11 -2.13 8.19
N LEU A 123 -2.28 -2.69 7.86
CA LEU A 123 -2.66 -2.90 6.47
C LEU A 123 -2.72 -1.59 5.66
N GLN A 124 -3.19 -0.49 6.26
CA GLN A 124 -3.16 0.83 5.61
C GLN A 124 -1.74 1.34 5.39
N GLY A 125 -0.85 1.13 6.36
CA GLY A 125 0.58 1.42 6.22
C GLY A 125 1.19 0.64 5.06
N PHE A 126 0.92 -0.67 4.99
CA PHE A 126 1.36 -1.52 3.89
C PHE A 126 0.84 -1.02 2.54
N CYS A 127 -0.47 -0.75 2.43
CA CYS A 127 -1.06 -0.25 1.18
C CYS A 127 -0.41 1.07 0.74
N THR A 128 -0.12 1.97 1.68
CA THR A 128 0.54 3.25 1.40
C THR A 128 1.95 3.02 0.88
N ALA A 129 2.74 2.17 1.55
CA ALA A 129 4.08 1.81 1.12
C ALA A 129 4.09 1.12 -0.25
N ALA A 130 3.13 0.23 -0.52
CA ALA A 130 3.00 -0.47 -1.79
C ALA A 130 2.82 0.51 -2.95
N ILE A 131 1.99 1.55 -2.77
CA ILE A 131 1.75 2.58 -3.78
C ILE A 131 3.01 3.43 -3.99
N VAL A 132 3.60 3.96 -2.91
CA VAL A 132 4.79 4.83 -2.96
C VAL A 132 5.96 4.12 -3.61
N GLY A 133 6.31 2.91 -3.15
CA GLY A 133 7.45 2.19 -3.71
C GLY A 133 7.23 1.71 -5.14
N ASN A 134 6.00 1.34 -5.53
CA ASN A 134 5.73 1.01 -6.93
C ASN A 134 5.87 2.23 -7.85
N ARG A 135 5.52 3.44 -7.37
CA ARG A 135 5.75 4.68 -8.11
C ARG A 135 7.25 5.00 -8.23
N ALA A 136 8.00 4.84 -7.14
CA ALA A 136 9.46 4.98 -7.15
C ALA A 136 10.11 4.04 -8.18
N PHE A 137 9.71 2.77 -8.15
CA PHE A 137 10.21 1.76 -9.07
C PHE A 137 9.91 2.11 -10.54
N ARG A 138 8.68 2.56 -10.84
CA ARG A 138 8.27 2.95 -12.20
C ARG A 138 9.02 4.18 -12.71
N ARG A 139 9.18 5.20 -11.86
CA ARG A 139 9.91 6.42 -12.22
C ARG A 139 11.34 6.10 -12.65
N LYS A 140 12.04 5.23 -11.91
CA LYS A 140 13.40 4.81 -12.30
C LYS A 140 13.40 4.04 -13.62
N TRP A 141 12.43 3.14 -13.81
CA TRP A 141 12.34 2.39 -15.05
C TRP A 141 12.13 3.32 -16.26
N GLU A 142 11.31 4.37 -16.10
CA GLU A 142 11.12 5.41 -17.10
C GLU A 142 12.39 6.24 -17.33
N GLU A 143 13.07 6.70 -16.27
CA GLU A 143 14.34 7.43 -16.35
C GLU A 143 15.43 6.60 -17.07
N GLY A 144 15.54 5.31 -16.74
CA GLY A 144 16.44 4.38 -17.42
C GLY A 144 16.07 4.18 -18.89
N ARG A 145 14.77 4.06 -19.21
CA ARG A 145 14.30 3.93 -20.60
C ARG A 145 14.64 5.15 -21.44
N LEU A 146 14.57 6.35 -20.86
CA LEU A 146 14.90 7.61 -21.53
C LEU A 146 16.41 7.84 -21.65
N ASN A 147 17.21 7.24 -20.76
CA ASN A 147 18.66 7.31 -20.84
C ASN A 147 19.19 6.34 -21.91
N GLY A 148 19.39 6.86 -23.12
CA GLY A 148 19.87 6.11 -24.29
C GLY A 148 21.26 5.45 -24.14
N LYS A 149 22.00 5.77 -23.07
CA LYS A 149 23.29 5.14 -22.73
C LYS A 149 23.17 3.98 -21.73
N SER A 150 21.98 3.68 -21.23
CA SER A 150 21.79 2.62 -20.22
C SER A 150 21.55 1.26 -20.86
N ASP A 151 22.41 0.29 -20.53
CA ASP A 151 22.24 -1.11 -20.89
C ASP A 151 21.00 -1.71 -20.18
N VAL A 152 20.30 -2.64 -20.83
CA VAL A 152 19.08 -3.29 -20.35
C VAL A 152 19.28 -3.89 -18.96
N HIS A 153 20.46 -4.43 -18.66
CA HIS A 153 20.80 -5.01 -17.36
C HIS A 153 20.98 -3.96 -16.25
N THR A 154 21.47 -2.75 -16.58
CA THR A 154 21.60 -1.62 -15.64
C THR A 154 20.28 -0.92 -15.31
N ARG A 155 19.20 -1.24 -16.04
CA ARG A 155 17.85 -0.69 -15.80
C ARG A 155 17.14 -1.30 -14.60
N THR A 156 17.72 -2.30 -13.95
CA THR A 156 17.14 -2.92 -12.75
C THR A 156 17.21 -1.94 -11.57
N PRO A 157 16.08 -1.55 -10.95
CA PRO A 157 16.09 -0.65 -9.81
C PRO A 157 16.80 -1.27 -8.60
N SER A 158 17.77 -0.56 -8.03
CA SER A 158 18.30 -0.90 -6.71
C SER A 158 17.19 -0.65 -5.68
N SER A 159 17.11 -1.51 -4.67
CA SER A 159 15.99 -1.58 -3.71
C SER A 159 15.85 -0.39 -2.76
N HIS A 160 16.71 0.64 -2.86
CA HIS A 160 16.79 1.73 -1.88
C HIS A 160 16.76 3.11 -2.54
N GLN A 161 15.75 3.37 -3.35
CA GLN A 161 15.57 4.69 -3.95
C GLN A 161 14.59 5.54 -3.17
N PHE A 162 15.05 6.75 -2.87
CA PHE A 162 14.25 7.78 -2.25
C PHE A 162 13.51 8.57 -3.33
N ILE A 163 12.20 8.71 -3.17
CA ILE A 163 11.39 9.66 -3.93
C ILE A 163 10.81 10.72 -3.01
N GLU A 164 10.62 11.91 -3.53
CA GLU A 164 9.86 12.94 -2.84
C GLU A 164 8.40 12.47 -2.69
N CYS A 165 7.95 12.35 -1.45
CA CYS A 165 6.59 11.91 -1.14
C CYS A 165 5.98 12.80 -0.06
N SER A 166 5.52 13.98 -0.50
CA SER A 166 4.71 14.86 0.34
C SER A 166 3.32 14.27 0.60
N ALA A 167 2.63 14.77 1.63
CA ALA A 167 1.22 14.43 1.83
C ALA A 167 0.35 14.93 0.67
N SER A 168 0.71 16.05 0.04
CA SER A 168 0.07 16.57 -1.16
C SER A 168 0.23 15.63 -2.37
N TYR A 169 1.41 15.02 -2.53
CA TYR A 169 1.63 14.01 -3.57
C TYR A 169 0.72 12.78 -3.39
N LEU A 170 0.60 12.27 -2.16
CA LEU A 170 -0.36 11.20 -1.85
C LEU A 170 -1.81 11.62 -2.05
N ASN A 171 -2.16 12.88 -1.75
CA ASN A 171 -3.48 13.42 -2.02
C ASN A 171 -3.80 13.42 -3.52
N MET A 172 -2.86 13.78 -4.41
CA MET A 172 -3.07 13.70 -5.86
C MET A 172 -3.38 12.27 -6.33
N ILE A 173 -2.72 11.26 -5.73
CA ILE A 173 -2.93 9.85 -6.10
C ILE A 173 -4.25 9.33 -5.53
N LEU A 174 -4.49 9.55 -4.24
CA LEU A 174 -5.58 8.93 -3.48
C LEU A 174 -6.86 9.77 -3.45
N SER A 175 -6.80 11.04 -3.84
CA SER A 175 -7.91 12.00 -3.71
C SER A 175 -8.48 12.06 -2.27
N LEU A 176 -7.63 11.83 -1.27
CA LEU A 176 -7.97 11.89 0.16
C LEU A 176 -7.43 13.18 0.77
N SER A 177 -8.06 13.69 1.82
CA SER A 177 -7.59 14.91 2.50
C SER A 177 -6.11 14.83 2.90
N ILE A 178 -5.38 15.96 2.81
CA ILE A 178 -3.95 16.04 3.15
C ILE A 178 -3.66 15.48 4.56
N PRO A 179 -4.44 15.78 5.62
CA PRO A 179 -4.23 15.18 6.94
C PRO A 179 -4.36 13.65 6.94
N THR A 180 -5.27 13.11 6.12
CA THR A 180 -5.42 11.65 5.99
C THR A 180 -4.21 11.04 5.30
N CYS A 181 -3.73 11.65 4.22
CA CYS A 181 -2.51 11.22 3.53
C CYS A 181 -1.29 11.27 4.47
N HIS A 182 -1.16 12.31 5.29
CA HIS A 182 -0.13 12.38 6.31
C HIS A 182 -0.23 11.20 7.31
N ARG A 183 -1.41 10.92 7.86
CA ARG A 183 -1.62 9.78 8.78
C ARG A 183 -1.28 8.44 8.14
N LEU A 184 -1.63 8.25 6.87
CA LEU A 184 -1.31 7.04 6.10
C LEU A 184 0.21 6.86 5.95
N LYS A 185 0.92 7.95 5.62
CA LYS A 185 2.38 7.97 5.57
C LYS A 185 3.00 7.60 6.92
N GLN A 186 2.50 8.19 8.01
CA GLN A 186 2.98 7.88 9.37
C GLN A 186 2.74 6.41 9.76
N ARG A 187 1.59 5.83 9.36
CA ARG A 187 1.33 4.39 9.58
C ARG A 187 2.31 3.51 8.83
N ALA A 188 2.67 3.86 7.60
CA ALA A 188 3.67 3.13 6.84
C ALA A 188 5.06 3.18 7.50
N LEU A 189 5.45 4.36 8.00
CA LEU A 189 6.70 4.56 8.72
C LEU A 189 6.75 3.78 10.04
N ALA A 190 5.69 3.87 10.85
CA ALA A 190 5.61 3.21 12.15
C ALA A 190 5.70 1.67 12.07
N ASN A 191 5.31 1.09 10.92
CA ASN A 191 5.39 -0.35 10.67
C ASN A 191 6.65 -0.75 9.90
N GLY A 192 7.59 0.17 9.68
CA GLY A 192 8.85 -0.12 8.97
C GLY A 192 8.68 -0.45 7.49
N PHE A 193 7.53 -0.17 6.87
CA PHE A 193 7.30 -0.42 5.46
C PHE A 193 7.96 0.61 4.54
N ILE A 194 8.26 1.79 5.08
CA ILE A 194 9.01 2.85 4.40
C ILE A 194 10.10 3.40 5.31
N HIS A 195 11.14 3.97 4.69
CA HIS A 195 12.09 4.86 5.36
C HIS A 195 11.83 6.30 4.95
N LEU A 196 11.95 7.21 5.91
CA LEU A 196 11.80 8.64 5.70
C LEU A 196 13.14 9.33 5.98
N LYS A 197 13.60 10.11 5.01
CA LYS A 197 14.74 11.01 5.13
C LYS A 197 14.24 12.44 4.96
N LYS A 198 14.54 13.30 5.93
CA LYS A 198 14.21 14.72 5.83
C LYS A 198 14.99 15.35 4.68
N ASN A 199 14.30 16.19 3.91
CA ASN A 199 14.89 16.92 2.79
C ASN A 199 14.97 18.39 3.18
N GLU A 200 16.02 18.75 3.90
CA GLU A 200 16.28 20.11 4.35
C GLU A 200 17.53 20.64 3.63
N ALA A 201 17.43 21.82 3.02
CA ALA A 201 18.55 22.49 2.39
C ALA A 201 18.81 23.83 3.10
N PRO A 202 20.06 24.17 3.45
CA PRO A 202 20.37 25.48 3.98
C PRO A 202 20.08 26.54 2.93
N ILE A 203 19.51 27.66 3.34
CA ILE A 203 19.30 28.83 2.49
C ILE A 203 20.37 29.84 2.86
N GLU A 204 21.01 30.41 1.84
CA GLU A 204 22.01 31.46 2.02
C GLU A 204 21.38 32.78 2.52
N TYR A 205 20.08 32.96 2.27
CA TYR A 205 19.26 34.08 2.70
C TYR A 205 19.15 34.16 4.24
N ARG A 206 19.63 35.28 4.80
CA ARG A 206 19.57 35.59 6.24
C ARG A 206 18.77 36.87 6.42
N SER A 207 17.46 36.76 6.64
CA SER A 207 16.65 37.89 7.07
C SER A 207 15.76 37.49 8.23
N SER A 208 15.84 38.25 9.31
CA SER A 208 14.94 38.15 10.45
C SER A 208 13.55 38.76 10.18
N ASN A 209 13.37 39.45 9.04
CA ASN A 209 12.11 40.10 8.70
C ASN A 209 11.10 39.10 8.10
N ILE A 210 10.01 38.85 8.83
CA ILE A 210 8.90 37.98 8.42
C ILE A 210 8.31 38.36 7.05
N TRP A 211 8.23 39.65 6.73
CA TRP A 211 7.70 40.10 5.45
C TRP A 211 8.57 39.65 4.28
N GLU A 212 9.89 39.78 4.42
CA GLU A 212 10.84 39.35 3.40
C GLU A 212 10.89 37.82 3.28
N ILE A 213 10.83 37.09 4.40
CA ILE A 213 10.69 35.63 4.40
C ILE A 213 9.43 35.20 3.64
N ASN A 214 8.30 35.89 3.86
CA ASN A 214 7.05 35.59 3.17
C ASN A 214 7.08 35.96 1.68
N LYS A 215 7.76 37.06 1.32
CA LYS A 215 7.99 37.44 -0.08
C LYS A 215 8.84 36.38 -0.79
N TYR A 216 9.91 35.90 -0.15
CA TYR A 216 10.75 34.82 -0.66
C TYR A 216 9.95 33.51 -0.80
N ARG A 217 9.14 33.12 0.20
CA ARG A 217 8.24 31.95 0.12
C ARG A 217 7.32 32.02 -1.10
N LYS A 218 6.72 33.18 -1.36
CA LYS A 218 5.86 33.37 -2.54
C LYS A 218 6.62 33.24 -3.87
N ALA A 219 7.87 33.70 -3.92
CA ALA A 219 8.71 33.65 -5.13
C ALA A 219 9.24 32.24 -5.44
N MET A 220 9.63 31.47 -4.42
CA MET A 220 10.23 30.13 -4.59
C MET A 220 9.21 28.97 -4.61
N GLY A 221 7.95 29.20 -4.27
CA GLY A 221 6.88 28.20 -4.31
C GLY A 221 6.64 27.47 -2.97
N HIS A 222 6.15 26.22 -3.04
CA HIS A 222 5.55 25.46 -1.91
C HIS A 222 6.51 25.00 -0.79
N TYR A 223 7.67 25.64 -0.60
CA TYR A 223 8.65 25.25 0.40
C TYR A 223 8.49 26.02 1.72
N PHE A 224 8.64 25.33 2.84
CA PHE A 224 8.58 25.97 4.16
C PHE A 224 9.98 26.43 4.56
N ILE A 225 10.09 27.63 5.11
CA ILE A 225 11.35 28.11 5.71
C ILE A 225 11.26 27.91 7.21
N LYS A 226 12.20 27.13 7.76
CA LYS A 226 12.41 26.98 9.20
C LYS A 226 13.58 27.86 9.62
N VAL A 227 13.45 28.50 10.77
CA VAL A 227 14.55 29.23 11.42
C VAL A 227 15.00 28.40 12.61
N ASN A 228 16.27 28.00 12.62
CA ASN A 228 16.84 27.29 13.76
C ASN A 228 17.29 28.28 14.86
N ARG A 229 17.57 27.79 16.07
CA ARG A 229 18.02 28.61 17.21
C ARG A 229 19.30 29.41 16.92
N SER A 230 20.09 28.99 15.94
CA SER A 230 21.30 29.67 15.45
C SER A 230 21.05 30.75 14.39
N GLY A 231 19.78 31.06 14.07
CA GLY A 231 19.42 32.06 13.05
C GLY A 231 19.60 31.59 11.60
N VAL A 232 19.94 30.32 11.38
CA VAL A 232 20.05 29.74 10.02
C VAL A 232 18.67 29.41 9.48
N HIS A 233 18.38 29.92 8.28
CA HIS A 233 17.17 29.58 7.52
C HIS A 233 17.40 28.29 6.74
N THR A 234 16.51 27.31 6.91
CA THR A 234 16.50 26.07 6.12
C THR A 234 15.21 25.96 5.31
N GLU A 235 15.37 25.61 4.03
CA GLU A 235 14.30 25.22 3.14
C GLU A 235 13.89 23.79 3.47
N VAL A 236 12.63 23.60 3.82
CA VAL A 236 12.04 22.28 4.06
C VAL A 236 11.30 21.86 2.80
N ARG A 237 11.89 20.90 2.10
CA ARG A 237 11.36 20.27 0.89
C ARG A 237 10.51 19.04 1.25
N PRO A 238 9.75 18.48 0.29
CA PRO A 238 9.08 17.20 0.50
C PRO A 238 10.04 16.13 1.03
N ASP A 239 9.60 15.42 2.08
CA ASP A 239 10.36 14.30 2.62
C ASP A 239 10.71 13.29 1.52
N LEU A 240 11.94 12.80 1.59
CA LEU A 240 12.41 11.69 0.78
C LEU A 240 11.95 10.38 1.41
N VAL A 241 11.28 9.54 0.63
CA VAL A 241 10.71 8.27 1.07
C VAL A 241 11.22 7.13 0.20
N SER A 242 11.71 6.06 0.82
CA SER A 242 12.01 4.79 0.15
C SER A 242 11.12 3.69 0.72
N SER A 243 10.81 2.67 -0.08
CA SER A 243 9.98 1.54 0.34
C SER A 243 10.84 0.34 0.68
N ASN A 244 10.50 -0.35 1.78
CA ASN A 244 11.14 -1.59 2.21
C ASN A 244 10.43 -2.83 1.67
N LEU A 245 9.37 -2.64 0.89
CA LEU A 245 8.62 -3.74 0.33
C LEU A 245 9.32 -4.36 -0.88
N LYS A 246 9.13 -5.67 -1.05
CA LYS A 246 9.52 -6.37 -2.28
C LYS A 246 8.39 -6.26 -3.29
N TYR A 247 8.74 -6.04 -4.56
CA TYR A 247 7.80 -5.90 -5.67
C TYR A 247 8.05 -6.97 -6.73
N LYS A 248 6.98 -7.36 -7.44
CA LYS A 248 7.08 -8.16 -8.67
C LYS A 248 5.93 -7.87 -9.61
N THR A 249 6.08 -8.23 -10.88
CA THR A 249 4.95 -8.30 -11.82
C THR A 249 4.36 -9.71 -11.77
N ARG A 250 3.04 -9.83 -11.56
CA ARG A 250 2.34 -11.13 -11.59
C ARG A 250 2.19 -11.60 -13.05
N LYS A 251 2.49 -12.89 -13.31
CA LYS A 251 2.33 -13.50 -14.63
C LYS A 251 0.84 -13.59 -15.00
N ASN A 252 0.55 -13.53 -16.31
CA ASN A 252 -0.80 -13.69 -16.82
C ASN A 252 -1.25 -15.15 -16.61
N ILE A 253 -2.35 -15.35 -15.90
CA ILE A 253 -3.09 -16.61 -15.97
C ILE A 253 -4.06 -16.39 -17.12
N ARG A 254 -3.67 -16.77 -18.34
CA ARG A 254 -4.66 -16.84 -19.42
C ARG A 254 -5.75 -17.80 -18.92
N PRO A 255 -7.05 -17.51 -19.12
CA PRO A 255 -8.03 -18.57 -19.01
C PRO A 255 -7.56 -19.68 -19.96
N GLN A 256 -7.45 -20.91 -19.47
CA GLN A 256 -7.48 -22.05 -20.39
C GLN A 256 -8.81 -21.89 -21.12
N SER A 257 -8.74 -21.55 -22.40
CA SER A 257 -9.86 -21.70 -23.30
C SER A 257 -10.14 -23.19 -23.36
N ASP A 258 -11.24 -23.61 -22.74
CA ASP A 258 -11.91 -24.86 -23.06
C ASP A 258 -12.34 -24.86 -24.54
#